data_AF-A0A8T7DAI0-F1
#
_entry.id   AF-A0A8T7DAI0-F1
#
_cell.length_a   1.000
_cell.length_b   1.000
_cell.length_c   1.000
_cell.angle_alpha   90.00
_cell.angle_beta   90.00
_cell.angle_gamma   90.00
#
_symmetry.space_group_name_H-M   'P 1'
#
loop_
_entity.id
_entity.type
_entity.pdbx_description
1 polymer ?
#
loop_
_entity_poly.entity_id
_entity_poly.type
_entity_poly.pdbx_seq_one_letter_code
_entity_poly.pdbx_strand_id
1 'polypeptide(L)'
;MKNTKYFLIGLAVLPFLSGCGGEPEWVAIYEDCKEQITASTAEMNKATADADNSPEVKAMMESMGGMAINLGMTACEMIRSSCEDDPDGTTCQTIIEQSKRSQ
;
A
#
# COMPACT_ATOMS: atom_id res chain seq x y z
N MET A 1 -2.95 -48.61 39.17
CA MET A 1 -3.05 -48.82 37.71
C MET A 1 -2.48 -47.58 37.04
N LYS A 2 -1.33 -47.73 36.34
CA LYS A 2 -1.14 -47.44 34.90
C LYS A 2 -1.37 -45.95 34.53
N ASN A 3 -0.51 -45.20 33.86
CA ASN A 3 0.74 -45.49 33.15
C ASN A 3 1.33 -44.15 32.61
N THR A 4 2.66 -44.04 32.59
CA THR A 4 3.48 -43.52 31.47
C THR A 4 3.35 -42.02 31.11
N LYS A 5 4.25 -41.16 31.62
CA LYS A 5 5.56 -40.72 31.06
C LYS A 5 5.48 -39.75 29.87
N TYR A 6 5.86 -38.51 30.17
CA TYR A 6 6.71 -37.58 29.39
C TYR A 6 6.92 -37.84 27.89
N PHE A 7 6.39 -36.94 27.08
CA PHE A 7 6.95 -36.45 25.81
C PHE A 7 6.43 -35.00 25.69
N LEU A 8 7.11 -33.99 26.24
CA LEU A 8 8.15 -33.23 25.54
C LEU A 8 7.95 -33.19 24.03
N ILE A 9 7.56 -32.01 23.54
CA ILE A 9 7.85 -31.34 22.26
C ILE A 9 6.74 -30.28 22.22
N GLY A 10 6.98 -29.11 22.78
CA GLY A 10 7.58 -28.07 21.96
C GLY A 10 6.53 -27.71 20.92
N LEU A 11 5.70 -26.72 21.25
CA LEU A 11 4.81 -26.07 20.28
C LEU A 11 5.73 -25.60 19.16
N ALA A 12 5.84 -26.47 18.16
CA ALA A 12 6.69 -26.31 17.02
C ALA A 12 6.24 -24.99 16.39
N VAL A 13 7.17 -24.03 16.42
CA VAL A 13 7.35 -23.06 15.36
C VAL A 13 7.04 -23.81 14.08
N LEU A 14 5.83 -23.67 13.54
CA LEU A 14 5.40 -24.28 12.30
C LEU A 14 6.31 -23.71 11.22
N PRO A 15 7.30 -24.46 10.70
CA PRO A 15 7.99 -24.03 9.52
C PRO A 15 7.20 -24.66 8.35
N PHE A 16 6.73 -23.85 7.41
CA PHE A 16 6.11 -24.35 6.16
C PHE A 16 4.66 -24.84 6.24
N LEU A 17 3.72 -23.95 6.55
CA LEU A 17 2.47 -23.86 5.78
C LEU A 17 2.63 -22.79 4.67
N SER A 18 3.66 -22.97 3.83
CA SER A 18 3.92 -22.19 2.62
C SER A 18 3.07 -22.78 1.48
N GLY A 19 1.75 -22.63 1.59
CA GLY A 19 0.78 -23.34 0.76
C GLY A 19 -0.46 -22.52 0.40
N CYS A 20 -0.32 -21.19 0.30
CA CYS A 20 -1.07 -20.29 -0.56
C CYS A 20 -0.03 -19.26 -1.00
N GLY A 21 0.20 -19.09 -2.30
CA GLY A 21 1.17 -18.12 -2.82
C GLY A 21 0.87 -16.74 -2.25
N GLY A 22 1.65 -16.32 -1.25
CA GLY A 22 1.50 -15.02 -0.62
C GLY A 22 1.89 -13.98 -1.66
N GLU A 23 0.92 -13.16 -2.06
CA GLU A 23 1.19 -12.02 -2.89
C GLU A 23 2.29 -11.18 -2.22
N PRO A 24 3.31 -10.71 -2.95
CA PRO A 24 4.41 -9.97 -2.35
C PRO A 24 3.90 -8.79 -1.51
N GLU A 25 4.50 -8.52 -0.36
CA GLU A 25 4.02 -7.47 0.56
C GLU A 25 3.91 -6.09 -0.12
N TRP A 26 4.77 -5.82 -1.11
CA TRP A 26 4.74 -4.59 -1.88
C TRP A 26 3.48 -4.43 -2.73
N VAL A 27 2.81 -5.52 -3.11
CA VAL A 27 1.56 -5.47 -3.90
C VAL A 27 0.44 -4.85 -3.07
N ALA A 28 0.31 -5.25 -1.80
CA ALA A 28 -0.66 -4.64 -0.90
C ALA A 28 -0.38 -3.14 -0.68
N ILE A 29 0.90 -2.75 -0.59
CA ILE A 29 1.31 -1.34 -0.46
C ILE A 29 0.99 -0.55 -1.73
N TYR A 30 1.22 -1.14 -2.90
CA TYR A 30 0.87 -0.52 -4.19
C TYR A 30 -0.65 -0.32 -4.34
N GLU A 31 -1.44 -1.34 -4.00
CA GLU A 31 -2.90 -1.24 -4.04
C GLU A 31 -3.43 -0.19 -3.06
N ASP A 32 -2.93 -0.17 -1.82
CA ASP A 32 -3.30 0.82 -0.80
C ASP A 32 -2.91 2.24 -1.25
N CYS A 33 -1.73 2.42 -1.86
CA CYS A 33 -1.32 3.69 -2.44
C CYS A 33 -2.32 4.19 -3.50
N LYS A 34 -2.74 3.31 -4.43
CA LYS A 34 -3.75 3.67 -5.45
C LYS A 34 -5.10 4.01 -4.83
N GLU A 35 -5.52 3.27 -3.81
CA GLU A 35 -6.78 3.50 -3.11
C GLU A 35 -6.76 4.87 -2.43
N GLN A 36 -5.68 5.22 -1.73
CA GLN A 36 -5.51 6.53 -1.09
C GLN A 36 -5.53 7.69 -2.10
N ILE A 37 -4.88 7.54 -3.26
CA ILE A 37 -4.92 8.55 -4.33
C ILE A 37 -6.34 8.66 -4.92
N THR A 38 -7.03 7.55 -5.11
CA THR A 38 -8.41 7.52 -5.60
C THR A 38 -9.37 8.17 -4.61
N ALA A 39 -9.22 7.89 -3.32
CA ALA A 39 -10.00 8.51 -2.25
C ALA A 39 -9.74 10.03 -2.19
N SER A 40 -8.48 10.44 -2.21
CA SER A 40 -8.08 11.86 -2.24
C SER A 40 -8.63 12.58 -3.48
N THR A 41 -8.67 11.89 -4.63
CA THR A 41 -9.30 12.41 -5.85
C THR A 41 -10.79 12.64 -5.67
N ALA A 42 -11.51 11.67 -5.08
CA ALA A 42 -12.93 11.79 -4.83
C ALA A 42 -13.25 12.93 -3.85
N GLU A 43 -12.42 13.10 -2.81
CA GLU A 43 -12.54 14.21 -1.85
C GLU A 43 -12.26 15.57 -2.50
N MET A 44 -11.22 15.69 -3.33
CA MET A 44 -10.94 16.91 -4.08
C MET A 44 -12.09 17.27 -5.03
N ASN A 45 -12.62 16.30 -5.79
CA ASN A 45 -13.74 16.53 -6.69
C ASN A 45 -14.99 17.01 -5.94
N LYS A 46 -15.23 16.47 -4.74
CA LYS A 46 -16.31 16.93 -3.86
C LYS A 46 -16.04 18.36 -3.35
N ALA A 47 -14.84 18.64 -2.87
CA ALA A 47 -14.45 19.97 -2.41
C ALA A 47 -14.53 21.02 -3.53
N THR A 48 -14.18 20.68 -4.77
CA THR A 48 -14.32 21.56 -5.94
C THR A 48 -15.79 21.78 -6.32
N ALA A 49 -16.67 20.80 -6.09
CA ALA A 49 -18.10 20.98 -6.28
C ALA A 49 -18.73 21.91 -5.22
N ASP A 50 -18.18 21.93 -4.01
CA ASP A 50 -18.61 22.77 -2.89
C ASP A 50 -17.93 24.17 -2.89
N ALA A 51 -16.88 24.37 -3.70
CA ALA A 51 -16.12 25.62 -3.79
C ALA A 51 -16.83 26.70 -4.62
N ASP A 52 -16.45 27.96 -4.38
CA ASP A 52 -17.02 29.14 -5.04
C ASP A 52 -17.06 28.98 -6.57
N ASN A 53 -18.22 29.23 -7.18
CA ASN A 53 -18.55 28.87 -8.57
C ASN A 53 -17.82 29.72 -9.63
N SER A 54 -16.78 30.46 -9.25
CA SER A 54 -15.99 31.20 -10.23
C SER A 54 -15.29 30.21 -11.18
N PRO A 55 -15.44 30.37 -12.50
CA PRO A 55 -14.84 29.47 -13.48
C PRO A 55 -13.32 29.36 -13.36
N GLU A 56 -12.66 30.44 -12.90
CA GLU A 56 -11.20 30.50 -12.73
C GLU A 56 -10.71 29.67 -11.55
N VAL A 57 -11.41 29.71 -10.39
CA VAL A 57 -11.05 28.88 -9.22
C VAL A 57 -11.29 27.40 -9.54
N LYS A 58 -12.39 27.07 -10.23
CA LYS A 58 -12.67 25.69 -10.64
C LYS A 58 -11.59 25.14 -11.58
N ALA A 59 -11.21 25.90 -12.61
CA ALA A 59 -10.15 25.51 -13.54
C ALA A 59 -8.78 25.34 -12.83
N MET A 60 -8.48 26.21 -11.86
CA MET A 60 -7.25 26.08 -11.06
C MET A 60 -7.28 24.81 -10.20
N MET A 61 -8.38 24.51 -9.51
CA MET A 61 -8.51 23.31 -8.70
C MET A 61 -8.47 22.03 -9.54
N GLU A 62 -9.13 22.00 -10.70
CA GLU A 62 -9.07 20.87 -11.63
C GLU A 62 -7.64 20.63 -12.14
N SER A 63 -6.91 21.70 -12.49
CA SER A 63 -5.52 21.59 -12.94
C SER A 63 -4.59 21.11 -11.83
N MET A 64 -4.72 21.65 -10.61
CA MET A 64 -3.90 21.25 -9.47
C MET A 64 -4.23 19.83 -9.02
N GLY A 65 -5.51 19.48 -8.96
CA GLY A 65 -5.99 18.15 -8.65
C GLY A 65 -5.47 17.12 -9.64
N GLY A 66 -5.61 17.38 -10.95
CA GLY A 66 -5.07 16.50 -11.99
C GLY A 66 -3.56 16.30 -11.89
N MET A 67 -2.80 17.35 -11.56
CA MET A 67 -1.36 17.23 -11.33
C MET A 67 -1.04 16.40 -10.08
N ALA A 68 -1.73 16.65 -8.96
CA ALA A 68 -1.54 15.91 -7.71
C ALA A 68 -1.84 14.41 -7.89
N ILE A 69 -2.89 14.08 -8.64
CA ILE A 69 -3.26 12.69 -8.95
C ILE A 69 -2.17 12.01 -9.78
N ASN A 70 -1.70 12.68 -10.84
CA ASN A 70 -0.64 12.12 -11.68
C ASN A 70 0.66 11.90 -10.90
N LEU A 71 1.04 12.85 -10.03
CA LEU A 71 2.21 12.70 -9.15
C LEU A 71 2.02 11.57 -8.14
N GLY A 72 0.84 11.47 -7.53
CA GLY A 72 0.49 10.40 -6.60
C GLY A 72 0.53 9.03 -7.26
N MET A 73 -0.10 8.87 -8.42
CA MET A 73 -0.06 7.62 -9.19
C MET A 73 1.36 7.27 -9.65
N THR A 74 2.17 8.27 -10.04
CA THR A 74 3.58 8.05 -10.37
C THR A 74 4.35 7.53 -9.16
N ALA A 75 4.08 8.04 -7.96
CA ALA A 75 4.67 7.53 -6.74
C ALA A 75 4.26 6.07 -6.46
N CYS A 76 3.00 5.72 -6.66
CA CYS A 76 2.55 4.32 -6.56
C CYS A 76 3.25 3.42 -7.61
N GLU A 77 3.37 3.86 -8.86
CA GLU A 77 4.07 3.12 -9.91
C GLU A 77 5.58 2.96 -9.62
N MET A 78 6.21 3.90 -8.91
CA MET A 78 7.59 3.73 -8.45
C MET A 78 7.72 2.58 -7.45
N ILE A 79 6.71 2.34 -6.59
CA ILE A 79 6.68 1.19 -5.68
C ILE A 79 6.67 -0.10 -6.49
N ARG A 80 5.73 -0.20 -7.44
CA ARG A 80 5.62 -1.38 -8.31
C ARG A 80 6.92 -1.61 -9.07
N SER A 81 7.42 -0.62 -9.81
CA SER A 81 8.64 -0.77 -10.61
C SER A 81 9.84 -1.14 -9.74
N SER A 82 10.05 -0.47 -8.59
CA SER A 82 11.22 -0.75 -7.74
C SER A 82 11.17 -2.14 -7.12
N CYS A 83 9.98 -2.63 -6.78
CA CYS A 83 9.79 -3.92 -6.12
C CYS A 83 9.55 -5.10 -7.06
N GLU A 84 9.04 -4.86 -8.26
CA GLU A 84 8.89 -5.86 -9.31
C GLU A 84 10.25 -6.14 -9.97
N ASP A 85 11.06 -5.10 -10.20
CA ASP A 85 12.40 -5.24 -10.77
C ASP A 85 13.43 -5.82 -9.77
N ASP A 86 13.37 -5.41 -8.50
CA ASP A 86 14.27 -5.87 -7.44
C ASP A 86 13.57 -5.99 -6.07
N PRO A 87 12.85 -7.10 -5.80
CA PRO A 87 12.07 -7.27 -4.57
C PRO A 87 12.93 -7.33 -3.29
N ASP A 88 14.17 -7.80 -3.41
CA ASP A 88 15.13 -7.87 -2.30
C ASP A 88 16.02 -6.62 -2.21
N GLY A 89 15.85 -5.69 -3.15
CA GLY A 89 16.60 -4.44 -3.24
C GLY A 89 16.32 -3.50 -2.07
N THR A 90 17.33 -2.72 -1.69
CA THR A 90 17.23 -1.77 -0.57
C THR A 90 16.08 -0.78 -0.72
N THR A 91 15.78 -0.36 -1.96
CA THR A 91 14.66 0.55 -2.24
C THR A 91 13.32 -0.10 -1.92
N CYS A 92 13.06 -1.32 -2.39
CA CYS A 92 11.81 -2.02 -2.12
C CYS A 92 11.65 -2.30 -0.62
N GLN A 93 12.72 -2.79 0.03
CA GLN A 93 12.71 -3.07 1.46
C GLN A 93 12.45 -1.81 2.29
N THR A 94 13.05 -0.67 1.92
CA THR A 94 12.82 0.61 2.60
C THR A 94 11.36 1.06 2.46
N ILE A 95 10.76 0.90 1.28
CA ILE A 95 9.34 1.23 1.05
C ILE A 95 8.45 0.36 1.95
N ILE A 96 8.71 -0.95 2.00
CA ILE A 96 7.96 -1.89 2.86
C ILE A 96 8.11 -1.51 4.34
N GLU A 97 9.31 -1.17 4.80
CA GLU A 97 9.53 -0.75 6.18
C GLU A 97 8.88 0.60 6.50
N GLN A 98 8.86 1.53 5.55
CA GLN A 98 8.22 2.84 5.73
C GLN A 98 6.71 2.70 5.82
N SER A 99 6.07 1.92 4.94
CA SER A 99 4.62 1.71 4.99
C SER A 99 4.18 1.08 6.32
N LYS A 100 4.95 0.12 6.85
CA LYS A 100 4.71 -0.51 8.16
C LYS A 100 4.82 0.46 9.35
N ARG A 101 5.56 1.56 9.22
CA ARG A 101 5.68 2.60 10.26
C ARG A 101 4.56 3.63 10.22
N SER A 102 3.82 3.71 9.11
CA SER A 102 2.72 4.65 8.91
C SER A 102 1.34 4.07 9.27
N GLN A 103 1.27 2.76 9.58
CA GLN A 103 0.11 2.07 10.14
C GLN A 103 0.18 2.00 11.66
#